data_AF-A0A1Q8QFK7-F1
#
_entry.id   AF-A0A1Q8QFK7-F1
#
_cell.length_a   1.000
_cell.length_b   1.000
_cell.length_c   1.000
_cell.angle_alpha   90.00
_cell.angle_beta   90.00
_cell.angle_gamma   90.00
#
_symmetry.space_group_name_H-M   'P 1'
#
loop_
_entity.id
_entity.type
_entity.pdbx_description
1 polymer ?
#
loop_
_entity_poly.entity_id
_entity_poly.type
_entity_poly.pdbx_seq_one_letter_code
_entity_poly.pdbx_strand_id
1 'polypeptide(L)' 'MASELCPRCGSVKNMVITTSKTEIINSSGKNENVEVRNFHCETCTSFIRSEIVKVPES' A
#
# COMPACT_ATOMS: atom_id res chain seq x y z
N MET A 1 13.43 14.12 12.55
CA MET A 1 12.14 13.48 12.85
C MET A 1 11.21 13.90 11.72
N ALA A 2 11.03 13.05 10.70
CA ALA A 2 10.21 13.40 9.54
C ALA A 2 8.75 13.42 10.00
N SER A 3 8.13 14.60 10.05
CA SER A 3 6.78 14.78 10.55
C SER A 3 5.82 13.86 9.81
N GLU A 4 5.36 12.84 10.53
CA GLU A 4 4.39 11.85 10.11
C GLU A 4 3.01 12.51 10.06
N LEU A 5 2.80 13.45 9.15
CA LEU A 5 1.50 14.10 8.96
C LEU A 5 0.90 13.68 7.61
N CYS A 6 -0.42 13.55 7.59
CA CYS A 6 -1.18 13.31 6.38
C CYS A 6 -1.08 14.53 5.46
N PRO A 7 -0.65 14.39 4.19
CA PRO A 7 -0.52 15.52 3.26
C PRO A 7 -1.87 16.18 2.89
N ARG A 8 -3.00 15.54 3.22
CA ARG A 8 -4.35 16.04 2.90
C ARG A 8 -4.99 16.81 4.05
N CYS A 9 -4.96 16.26 5.27
CA CYS A 9 -5.64 16.86 6.43
C CYS A 9 -4.69 17.36 7.52
N GLY A 10 -3.37 17.13 7.40
CA GLY A 10 -2.38 17.55 8.39
C GLY A 10 -2.42 16.78 9.71
N SER A 11 -3.30 15.77 9.85
CA SER A 11 -3.38 14.90 11.04
C SER A 11 -2.20 13.94 11.10
N VAL A 12 -1.90 13.41 12.29
CA VAL A 12 -0.85 12.39 12.49
C VAL A 12 -1.13 11.18 11.60
N LYS A 13 -0.07 10.66 10.98
CA LYS A 13 -0.09 9.66 9.90
C LYS A 13 -0.26 8.25 10.46
N ASN A 14 -1.23 8.08 11.34
CA ASN A 14 -1.83 6.77 11.53
C ASN A 14 -2.56 6.40 10.24
N MET A 15 -2.27 5.18 9.75
CA MET A 15 -2.70 4.73 8.44
C MET A 15 -3.48 3.44 8.56
N VAL A 16 -4.64 3.41 7.88
CA VAL A 16 -5.39 2.17 7.66
C VAL A 16 -4.83 1.52 6.41
N ILE A 17 -4.44 0.25 6.54
CA ILE A 17 -3.87 -0.54 5.44
C ILE A 17 -4.93 -1.52 4.95
N THR A 18 -5.24 -1.46 3.66
CA THR A 18 -6.04 -2.48 2.99
C THR A 18 -5.12 -3.31 2.10
N THR A 19 -5.14 -4.63 2.29
CA THR A 19 -4.34 -5.57 1.49
C THR A 19 -5.22 -6.31 0.50
N SER A 20 -4.71 -6.49 -0.72
CA SER A 20 -5.37 -7.26 -1.76
C SER A 20 -4.34 -8.15 -2.46
N LYS A 21 -4.65 -9.43 -2.61
CA LYS A 21 -3.79 -10.40 -3.30
C LYS A 21 -4.22 -10.48 -4.76
N THR A 22 -3.26 -10.37 -5.67
CA THR A 22 -3.51 -10.49 -7.10
C THR A 22 -2.31 -11.14 -7.78
N GLU A 23 -2.57 -11.80 -8.89
CA GLU A 23 -1.52 -12.27 -9.80
C GLU A 23 -1.21 -11.17 -10.80
N ILE A 24 0.07 -10.87 -11.01
CA ILE A 24 0.53 -9.99 -12.08
C ILE A 24 1.48 -10.76 -12.99
N ILE A 25 1.46 -10.43 -14.29
CA ILE A 25 2.45 -10.94 -15.23
C ILE A 25 3.69 -10.06 -15.09
N ASN A 26 4.81 -10.67 -14.74
CA ASN A 26 6.06 -9.94 -14.61
C ASN A 26 6.72 -9.66 -15.97
N SER A 27 7.80 -8.88 -15.97
CA SER A 27 8.54 -8.54 -17.19
C SER A 27 9.15 -9.76 -17.90
N SER A 28 9.17 -10.93 -17.26
CA SER A 28 9.62 -12.22 -17.85
C SER A 28 8.45 -13.09 -18.34
N GLY A 29 7.21 -12.59 -18.30
CA GLY A 29 6.02 -13.32 -18.74
C GLY A 29 5.54 -14.41 -17.78
N LYS A 30 6.04 -14.44 -16.53
CA LYS A 30 5.58 -15.37 -15.50
C LYS A 30 4.55 -14.71 -14.59
N ASN A 31 3.57 -15.50 -14.14
CA ASN A 31 2.65 -15.07 -13.10
C ASN A 31 3.41 -14.97 -11.78
N GLU A 32 3.36 -13.80 -11.15
CA GLU A 32 3.85 -13.57 -9.79
C GLU A 32 2.67 -13.18 -8.90
N ASN A 33 2.54 -13.88 -7.77
CA ASN A 33 1.60 -13.50 -6.71
C ASN A 33 2.13 -12.26 -5.99
N VAL A 34 1.34 -11.20 -6.00
CA VAL A 34 1.67 -9.96 -5.31
C VAL A 34 0.56 -9.54 -4.36
N GLU A 35 0.97 -8.90 -3.27
CA GLU A 35 0.07 -8.25 -2.34
C GLU A 35 0.16 -6.73 -2.56
N VAL A 36 -0.96 -6.14 -2.97
CA VAL A 36 -1.10 -4.69 -3.08
C VAL A 36 -1.59 -4.16 -1.74
N ARG A 37 -0.77 -3.33 -1.10
CA ARG A 37 -1.08 -2.64 0.16
C ARG A 37 -1.46 -1.20 -0.15
N ASN A 38 -2.69 -0.83 0.13
CA ASN A 38 -3.17 0.54 -0.02
C ASN A 38 -3.22 1.22 1.34
N PHE A 39 -2.54 2.36 1.46
CA PHE A 39 -2.44 3.14 2.68
C PHE A 39 -3.38 4.33 2.61
N HIS A 40 -4.29 4.41 3.56
CA HIS A 40 -5.24 5.51 3.72
C HIS A 40 -5.01 6.20 5.06
N CYS A 41 -5.21 7.52 5.13
CA CYS A 41 -5.19 8.23 6.39
C CYS A 41 -6.37 7.78 7.27
N GLU A 42 -6.14 7.44 8.54
CA GLU A 42 -7.25 7.01 9.41
C GLU A 42 -8.27 8.13 9.66
N THR A 43 -7.83 9.39 9.65
CA THR A 43 -8.68 10.53 10.02
C THR A 43 -9.59 10.99 8.90
N CYS A 44 -9.02 11.21 7.71
CA CYS A 44 -9.78 11.73 6.56
C CYS A 44 -10.09 10.65 5.52
N THR A 45 -9.65 9.41 5.73
CA THR A 45 -9.79 8.27 4.80
C THR A 45 -9.18 8.48 3.41
N SER A 46 -8.44 9.58 3.20
CA SER A 46 -7.80 9.86 1.92
C SER A 46 -6.71 8.83 1.64
N PHE A 47 -6.68 8.36 0.39
CA PHE A 47 -5.57 7.60 -0.16
C PHE A 47 -4.26 8.40 -0.06
N ILE A 48 -3.20 7.73 0.38
CA ILE A 48 -1.85 8.29 0.54
C ILE A 48 -0.90 7.68 -0.47
N ARG A 49 -0.81 6.35 -0.49
CA ARG A 49 0.08 5.60 -1.38
C ARG A 49 -0.33 4.13 -1.47
N SER A 50 0.20 3.45 -2.47
CA SER A 50 0.10 2.00 -2.63
C SER A 50 1.50 1.40 -2.73
N GLU A 51 1.71 0.25 -2.09
CA GLU A 51 2.96 -0.51 -2.19
C GLU A 51 2.64 -1.93 -2.65
N ILE A 52 3.40 -2.44 -3.61
CA ILE A 52 3.29 -3.82 -4.10
C ILE A 52 4.37 -4.63 -3.38
N VAL A 53 3.95 -5.66 -2.66
CA VAL A 53 4.83 -6.58 -1.95
C VAL A 53 4.78 -7.92 -2.67
N LYS A 54 5.93 -8.38 -3.16
CA LYS A 54 6.04 -9.73 -3.71
C LYS A 54 5.85 -10.73 -2.59
N VAL A 55 4.93 -11.68 -2.77
CA VAL A 55 4.74 -12.78 -1.82
C VAL A 55 5.64 -13.92 -2.29
N PRO A 56 6.68 -14.32 -1.54
CA PRO A 56 7.48 -15.47 -1.93
C PRO A 56 6.59 -16.73 -1.94
N GLU A 57 6.63 -17.47 -3.04
CA GLU A 57 6.03 -18.80 -3.12
C GLU A 57 6.75 -19.69 -2.09
N SER A 58 5.99 -20.23 -1.13
CA SER A 58 6.49 -21.11 -0.06
C SER A 58 6.58 -22.55 -0.52
#